data_AF-A0A916XGP7-F1
#
_entry.id   AF-A0A916XGP7-F1
#
_cell.length_a   1.000
_cell.length_b   1.000
_cell.length_c   1.000
_cell.angle_alpha   90.00
_cell.angle_beta   90.00
_cell.angle_gamma   90.00
#
_symmetry.space_group_name_H-M   'P 1'
#
loop_
_entity.id
_entity.type
_entity.pdbx_description
1 polymer ?
#
loop_
_entity_poly.entity_id
_entity_poly.type
_entity_poly.pdbx_seq_one_letter_code
_entity_poly.pdbx_strand_id
1 'polypeptide(L)'
;MANSLDLKQSLEIDVKYQKTNKMDTFEIEVATGGSSITYTITPLEDGRFQVNQKDDVVGVVAPNTREQGITWTTDDDIDDDLLENIGRAIEAEKLG
;
A
#
# COMPACT_ATOMS: atom_id res chain seq x y z
N MET A 1 22.16 -31.54 -43.44
CA MET A 1 20.77 -31.10 -43.69
C MET A 1 19.86 -31.85 -42.73
N ALA A 2 19.42 -31.16 -41.68
CA ALA A 2 18.18 -31.32 -40.91
C ALA A 2 18.35 -30.43 -39.67
N ASN A 3 17.42 -29.50 -39.51
CA ASN A 3 17.36 -28.43 -38.51
C ASN A 3 17.65 -28.90 -37.08
N SER A 4 18.57 -28.19 -36.40
CA SER A 4 18.52 -27.98 -34.94
C SER A 4 18.13 -26.53 -34.64
N LEU A 5 17.17 -26.01 -35.41
CA LEU A 5 16.21 -25.07 -34.85
C LEU A 5 15.23 -25.90 -34.03
N ASP A 6 14.81 -25.33 -32.90
CA ASP A 6 13.84 -25.83 -31.94
C ASP A 6 14.44 -26.61 -30.75
N LEU A 7 14.05 -26.19 -29.53
CA LEU A 7 14.36 -26.80 -28.22
C LEU A 7 15.68 -26.47 -27.49
N LYS A 8 16.33 -25.35 -27.78
CA LYS A 8 17.10 -24.61 -26.75
C LYS A 8 16.53 -23.21 -26.51
N GLN A 9 15.23 -23.06 -26.77
CA GLN A 9 14.38 -22.03 -26.17
C GLN A 9 13.80 -22.52 -24.84
N SER A 10 14.57 -23.32 -24.08
CA SER A 10 14.22 -23.72 -22.73
C SER A 10 14.45 -22.52 -21.80
N LEU A 11 13.51 -21.59 -21.83
CA LEU A 11 12.94 -21.01 -20.61
C LEU A 11 13.94 -20.46 -19.59
N GLU A 12 14.87 -19.59 -20.02
CA GLU A 12 15.51 -18.61 -19.11
C GLU A 12 14.84 -17.23 -19.24
N ILE A 13 13.61 -17.22 -19.73
CA ILE A 13 12.68 -16.12 -19.54
C ILE A 13 11.65 -16.64 -18.56
N ASP A 14 11.38 -15.85 -17.53
CA ASP A 14 10.36 -16.07 -16.50
C ASP A 14 10.80 -16.77 -15.20
N VAL A 15 11.83 -16.23 -14.55
CA VAL A 15 11.76 -16.04 -13.08
C VAL A 15 12.03 -14.57 -12.74
N LYS A 16 11.41 -13.65 -13.51
CA LYS A 16 11.16 -12.27 -13.07
C LYS A 16 9.79 -12.10 -12.41
N TYR A 17 9.11 -13.20 -12.12
CA TYR A 17 8.04 -13.25 -11.14
C TYR A 17 8.57 -13.84 -9.84
N GLN A 18 9.60 -13.19 -9.26
CA GLN A 18 9.54 -13.10 -7.81
C GLN A 18 8.24 -12.38 -7.53
N LYS A 19 7.34 -13.13 -6.91
CA LYS A 19 6.05 -12.75 -6.36
C LYS A 19 6.25 -11.57 -5.40
N THR A 20 6.59 -10.41 -5.94
CA THR A 20 6.57 -9.12 -5.26
C THR A 20 5.11 -8.68 -5.26
N ASN A 21 4.27 -9.50 -4.65
CA ASN A 21 3.08 -8.99 -3.98
C ASN A 21 3.52 -8.37 -2.65
N LYS A 22 4.70 -7.72 -2.62
CA LYS A 22 4.99 -6.75 -1.57
C LYS A 22 3.90 -5.73 -1.81
N MET A 23 3.00 -5.63 -0.85
CA MET A 23 2.16 -4.46 -0.78
C MET A 23 3.17 -3.32 -0.58
N ASP A 24 3.55 -2.64 -1.67
CA ASP A 24 4.62 -1.66 -1.63
C ASP A 24 4.23 -0.55 -0.66
N THR A 25 5.14 -0.23 0.25
CA THR A 25 5.02 0.96 1.09
C THR A 25 4.95 2.20 0.22
N PHE A 26 4.02 3.08 0.50
CA PHE A 26 3.87 4.35 -0.20
C PHE A 26 3.80 5.50 0.80
N GLU A 27 4.24 6.67 0.36
CA GLU A 27 4.23 7.88 1.17
C GLU A 27 3.07 8.76 0.74
N ILE A 28 2.26 9.18 1.68
CA ILE A 28 1.17 10.12 1.47
C ILE A 28 1.50 11.45 2.13
N GLU A 29 1.16 12.55 1.47
CA GLU A 29 1.23 13.88 2.06
C GLU A 29 -0.16 14.30 2.53
N VAL A 30 -0.30 14.54 3.82
CA VAL A 30 -1.55 15.00 4.44
C VAL A 30 -1.37 16.43 4.91
N ALA A 31 -2.19 17.34 4.40
CA ALA A 31 -2.21 18.73 4.84
C ALA A 31 -3.09 18.87 6.10
N THR A 32 -2.48 19.13 7.25
CA THR A 32 -3.18 19.38 8.52
C THR A 32 -2.83 20.77 9.07
N GLY A 33 -3.83 21.57 9.42
CA GLY A 33 -3.63 22.85 10.11
C GLY A 33 -2.73 23.87 9.41
N GLY A 34 -2.54 23.78 8.09
CA GLY A 34 -1.66 24.65 7.31
C GLY A 34 -0.23 24.14 7.11
N SER A 35 0.07 22.90 7.55
CA SER A 35 1.34 22.21 7.27
C SER A 35 1.10 20.87 6.57
N SER A 36 1.93 20.57 5.58
CA SER A 36 1.97 19.24 4.94
C SER A 36 2.83 18.30 5.78
N ILE A 37 2.26 17.18 6.21
CA ILE A 37 2.97 16.12 6.91
C ILE A 37 3.00 14.88 6.02
N THR A 38 4.20 14.36 5.77
CA THR A 38 4.40 13.10 5.03
C THR A 38 4.28 11.92 5.98
N TYR A 39 3.41 10.97 5.64
CA TYR A 39 3.22 9.72 6.33
C TYR A 39 3.57 8.56 5.40
N THR A 40 4.33 7.60 5.89
CA THR A 40 4.69 6.37 5.18
C THR A 40 3.70 5.27 5.57
N ILE A 41 2.90 4.85 4.60
CA ILE A 41 1.90 3.81 4.74
C ILE A 41 2.50 2.47 4.36
N THR A 42 2.56 1.57 5.33
CA THR A 42 3.01 0.19 5.18
C THR A 42 1.79 -0.73 5.22
N PRO A 43 1.28 -1.17 4.06
CA PRO A 43 0.27 -2.21 4.04
C PRO A 43 0.81 -3.52 4.64
N LEU A 44 0.04 -4.07 5.58
CA LEU A 44 0.31 -5.30 6.30
C LEU A 44 -0.44 -6.47 5.64
N GLU A 45 0.08 -7.69 5.80
CA GLU A 45 -0.51 -8.91 5.21
C GLU A 45 -1.96 -9.17 5.67
N ASP A 46 -2.33 -8.65 6.84
CA ASP A 46 -3.66 -8.73 7.44
C ASP A 46 -4.69 -7.79 6.79
N GLY A 47 -4.27 -6.98 5.80
CA GLY A 47 -5.12 -5.99 5.13
C GLY A 47 -5.22 -4.64 5.86
N ARG A 48 -4.49 -4.50 6.97
CA ARG A 48 -4.30 -3.24 7.70
C ARG A 48 -3.14 -2.44 7.09
N PHE A 49 -3.02 -1.19 7.49
CA PHE A 49 -2.03 -0.24 6.99
C PHE A 49 -1.38 0.45 8.18
N GLN A 50 -0.11 0.14 8.42
CA GLN A 50 0.67 0.84 9.43
C GLN A 50 1.07 2.22 8.90
N VAL A 51 0.74 3.26 9.66
CA VAL A 51 1.05 4.65 9.39
C VAL A 51 2.31 4.99 10.18
N ASN A 52 3.36 5.37 9.47
CA ASN A 52 4.58 5.87 10.08
C ASN A 52 4.77 7.33 9.70
N GLN A 53 5.33 8.13 10.59
CA GLN A 53 5.78 9.47 10.29
C GLN A 53 7.31 9.45 10.36
N LYS A 54 7.96 9.51 9.18
CA LYS A 54 9.41 9.29 9.06
C LYS A 54 9.81 7.91 9.61
N ASP A 55 10.45 7.86 10.77
CA ASP A 55 10.94 6.64 11.44
C ASP A 55 10.06 6.22 12.63
N ASP A 56 9.03 6.99 12.96
CA ASP A 56 8.17 6.74 14.13
C ASP A 56 6.83 6.14 13.71
N VAL A 57 6.37 5.11 14.43
CA VAL A 57 5.08 4.47 14.16
C VAL A 57 3.99 5.32 14.79
N VAL A 58 3.18 5.97 13.96
CA VAL A 58 2.04 6.79 14.42
C VAL A 58 0.88 5.91 14.86
N GLY A 59 0.65 4.82 14.13
CA GLY A 59 -0.34 3.82 14.50
C GLY A 59 -0.74 2.95 13.32
N VAL A 60 -1.80 2.16 13.48
CA VAL A 60 -2.28 1.25 12.44
C VAL A 60 -3.74 1.55 12.09
N VAL A 61 -3.99 1.81 10.80
CA VAL A 61 -5.32 2.04 10.25
C VAL A 61 -5.79 0.84 9.44
N ALA A 62 -7.08 0.57 9.45
CA ALA A 62 -7.69 -0.56 8.77
C ALA A 62 -8.90 -0.08 7.96
N PRO A 63 -9.02 -0.44 6.67
CA PRO A 63 -10.24 -0.19 5.93
C PRO A 63 -11.31 -1.22 6.36
N ASN A 64 -12.45 -0.69 6.75
CA ASN A 64 -13.66 -1.44 7.04
C ASN A 64 -14.61 -1.27 5.84
N THR A 65 -14.56 -2.22 4.90
CA THR A 65 -15.47 -2.24 3.76
C THR A 65 -16.87 -2.66 4.23
N ARG A 66 -17.84 -1.76 4.18
CA ARG A 66 -19.26 -2.01 4.46
C ARG A 66 -20.08 -1.83 3.18
N GLU A 67 -21.35 -2.27 3.18
CA GLU A 67 -22.26 -2.07 2.04
C GLU A 67 -22.42 -0.59 1.62
N GLN A 68 -22.13 0.36 2.52
CA GLN A 68 -22.23 1.79 2.27
C GLN A 68 -20.91 2.45 1.82
N GLY A 69 -19.79 1.70 1.76
CA GLY A 69 -18.49 2.24 1.37
C GLY A 69 -17.33 1.73 2.23
N ILE A 70 -16.16 2.35 2.07
CA ILE A 70 -14.97 2.07 2.87
C ILE A 70 -14.96 3.05 4.05
N THR A 71 -14.94 2.52 5.28
CA THR A 71 -14.77 3.33 6.50
C THR A 71 -13.43 2.99 7.11
N TRP A 72 -12.61 3.99 7.42
CA TRP A 72 -11.31 3.75 8.04
C TRP A 72 -11.45 3.72 9.56
N THR A 73 -10.74 2.79 10.20
CA THR A 73 -10.70 2.63 11.66
C THR A 73 -9.26 2.52 12.12
N THR A 74 -8.94 3.10 13.28
CA THR A 74 -7.64 3.01 13.94
C THR A 74 -7.81 2.37 15.31
N ASP A 75 -6.83 1.59 15.75
CA ASP A 75 -6.76 1.09 17.15
C ASP A 75 -5.88 2.00 18.03
N ASP A 76 -5.09 2.88 17.40
CA ASP A 76 -4.22 3.86 18.04
C ASP A 76 -4.90 5.22 18.21
N ASP A 77 -4.29 6.10 19.00
CA ASP A 77 -4.69 7.49 19.27
C ASP A 77 -4.42 8.38 18.04
N ILE A 78 -5.04 8.06 16.91
CA ILE A 78 -5.03 8.83 15.67
C ILE A 78 -6.35 9.58 15.60
N ASP A 79 -6.29 10.91 15.48
CA ASP A 79 -7.46 11.77 15.29
C ASP A 79 -8.30 11.34 14.09
N ASP A 80 -9.63 11.40 14.21
CA ASP A 80 -10.57 11.05 13.13
C ASP A 80 -10.29 11.82 11.83
N ASP A 81 -9.94 13.11 11.93
CA ASP A 81 -9.55 13.94 10.78
C ASP A 81 -8.30 13.40 10.08
N LEU A 82 -7.29 12.97 10.84
CA LEU A 82 -6.07 12.40 10.28
C LEU A 82 -6.35 11.03 9.65
N LEU A 83 -7.13 10.20 10.32
CA LEU A 83 -7.57 8.90 9.81
C LEU A 83 -8.33 9.00 8.49
N GLU A 84 -9.26 9.94 8.37
CA GLU A 84 -10.01 10.17 7.13
C GLU A 84 -9.09 10.66 6.00
N ASN A 85 -8.16 11.58 6.30
CA ASN A 85 -7.20 12.06 5.30
C ASN A 85 -6.27 10.94 4.82
N ILE A 86 -5.75 10.12 5.75
CA ILE A 86 -4.94 8.95 5.42
C ILE A 86 -5.74 7.99 4.55
N GLY A 87 -6.96 7.65 4.98
CA GLY A 87 -7.84 6.75 4.25
C GLY A 87 -8.12 7.22 2.82
N ARG A 88 -8.47 8.51 2.66
CA ARG A 88 -8.68 9.12 1.35
C ARG A 88 -7.43 9.11 0.47
N ALA A 89 -6.25 9.33 1.04
CA ALA A 89 -5.00 9.27 0.29
C ALA A 89 -4.67 7.84 -0.16
N ILE A 90 -4.90 6.84 0.71
CA ILE A 90 -4.75 5.42 0.36
C ILE A 90 -5.74 5.03 -0.74
N GLU A 91 -7.00 5.46 -0.65
CA GLU A 91 -8.01 5.23 -1.69
C GLU A 91 -7.61 5.86 -3.02
N ALA A 92 -7.08 7.09 -3.00
CA ALA A 92 -6.59 7.77 -4.20
C ALA A 92 -5.41 7.02 -4.86
N GLU A 93 -4.48 6.48 -4.07
CA GLU A 93 -3.33 5.72 -4.57
C GLU A 93 -3.75 4.32 -5.10
N LYS A 94 -4.69 3.63 -4.44
CA LYS A 94 -5.12 2.27 -4.83
C LYS A 94 -6.18 2.23 -5.93
N LEU A 95 -6.99 3.27 -6.07
CA LEU A 95 -8.06 3.36 -7.09
C LEU A 95 -7.64 4.22 -8.31
N GLY A 96 -6.42 4.78 -8.28
CA GLY A 96 -5.81 5.55 -9.37
C GLY A 96 -5.31 4.71 -10.54
#